data_AF-A0A662RVD4-F1
#
_entry.id   AF-A0A662RVD4-F1
#
_cell.length_a   1.000
_cell.length_b   1.000
_cell.length_c   1.000
_cell.angle_alpha   90.00
_cell.angle_beta   90.00
_cell.angle_gamma   90.00
#
_symmetry.space_group_name_H-M   'P 1'
#
loop_
_entity.id
_entity.type
_entity.pdbx_description
1 polymer ?
#
loop_
_entity_poly.entity_id
_entity_poly.type
_entity_poly.pdbx_seq_one_letter_code
_entity_poly.pdbx_strand_id
1 'polypeptide(L)'
;MVFRDERGRLYHIGAGEGDVASRVLMPGSRVRVKKIAEMLSDARVVHDGRFLLVTGEYEGVPVSAVDTGIGPSSAAIVVREVLEALDLSAGDAVLIRPGTCGSLQPWVHVGDLVVSTGVVA
;
A
#
# COMPACT_ATOMS: atom_id res chain seq x y z
N MET A 1 -9.54 7.12 14.55
CA MET A 1 -10.40 6.00 15.00
C MET A 1 -10.36 4.96 13.90
N VAL A 2 -10.06 3.70 14.24
CA VAL A 2 -10.05 2.57 13.31
C VAL A 2 -11.19 1.65 13.69
N PHE A 3 -11.96 1.18 12.70
CA PHE A 3 -13.08 0.28 12.93
C PHE A 3 -12.67 -1.14 12.54
N ARG A 4 -13.22 -2.12 13.26
CA ARG A 4 -13.07 -3.54 12.97
C ARG A 4 -14.43 -4.14 12.67
N ASP A 5 -14.47 -5.13 11.79
CA ASP A 5 -15.68 -5.91 11.52
C ASP A 5 -15.97 -6.92 12.65
N GLU A 6 -17.06 -7.68 12.52
CA GLU A 6 -17.46 -8.73 13.48
C GLU A 6 -16.41 -9.83 13.66
N ARG A 7 -15.46 -9.95 12.73
CA ARG A 7 -14.37 -10.93 12.75
C ARG A 7 -13.05 -10.32 13.27
N GLY A 8 -13.09 -9.07 13.74
CA GLY A 8 -11.92 -8.35 14.25
C GLY A 8 -10.97 -7.81 13.17
N ARG A 9 -11.33 -7.93 11.87
CA ARG A 9 -10.49 -7.44 10.77
C ARG A 9 -10.72 -5.96 10.53
N LEU A 10 -9.70 -5.27 10.02
CA LEU A 10 -9.76 -3.85 9.70
C LEU A 10 -10.82 -3.58 8.64
N TYR A 11 -11.69 -2.61 8.90
CA TYR A 11 -12.95 -2.48 8.17
C TYR A 11 -12.78 -2.18 6.67
N HIS A 12 -11.79 -1.37 6.28
CA HIS A 12 -11.65 -0.96 4.88
C HIS A 12 -10.71 -1.85 4.06
N ILE A 13 -9.61 -2.30 4.66
CA ILE A 13 -8.60 -3.13 3.97
C ILE A 13 -8.73 -4.63 4.27
N GLY A 14 -9.64 -5.02 5.17
CA GLY A 14 -9.94 -6.41 5.49
C GLY A 14 -8.76 -7.20 6.06
N ALA A 15 -7.78 -6.53 6.67
CA ALA A 15 -6.57 -7.17 7.21
C ALA A 15 -6.71 -7.52 8.70
N GLY A 16 -6.11 -8.63 9.12
CA GLY A 16 -5.90 -9.01 10.52
C GLY A 16 -4.43 -8.93 10.93
N GLU A 17 -4.13 -9.45 12.11
CA GLU A 17 -2.75 -9.58 12.60
C GLU A 17 -1.95 -10.55 11.70
N GLY A 18 -0.72 -10.17 11.35
CA GLY A 18 0.15 -10.96 10.47
C GLY A 18 -0.22 -10.94 8.98
N ASP A 19 -1.27 -10.20 8.59
CA ASP A 19 -1.68 -10.11 7.19
C ASP A 19 -0.87 -9.12 6.36
N VAL A 20 -0.29 -8.11 7.00
CA VAL A 20 0.44 -7.02 6.36
C VAL A 20 1.92 -7.13 6.75
N ALA A 21 2.80 -7.14 5.75
CA ALA A 21 4.25 -7.05 5.95
C ALA A 21 4.67 -5.61 6.24
N SER A 22 5.76 -5.42 6.98
CA SER A 22 6.26 -4.07 7.34
C SER A 22 6.74 -3.23 6.14
N ARG A 23 6.92 -3.84 4.97
CA ARG A 23 7.25 -3.15 3.71
C ARG A 23 6.02 -3.13 2.82
N VAL A 24 5.45 -1.95 2.61
CA VAL A 24 4.15 -1.78 1.96
C VAL A 24 4.25 -0.86 0.74
N LEU A 25 3.86 -1.39 -0.42
CA LEU A 25 3.64 -0.62 -1.64
C LEU A 25 2.18 -0.16 -1.70
N MET A 26 1.96 1.15 -1.88
CA MET A 26 0.64 1.77 -1.81
C MET A 26 0.26 2.49 -3.11
N PRO A 27 0.11 1.78 -4.24
CA PRO A 27 -0.30 2.40 -5.49
C PRO A 27 -1.71 2.99 -5.41
N GLY A 28 -2.04 3.92 -6.32
CA GLY A 28 -3.41 4.44 -6.39
C GLY A 28 -4.42 3.51 -7.07
N SER A 29 -3.98 2.53 -7.87
CA SER A 29 -4.83 1.71 -8.71
C SER A 29 -4.70 0.22 -8.39
N ARG A 30 -5.86 -0.45 -8.29
CA ARG A 30 -5.98 -1.91 -8.18
C ARG A 30 -5.22 -2.68 -9.26
N VAL A 31 -5.23 -2.18 -10.51
CA VAL A 31 -4.51 -2.84 -11.62
C VAL A 31 -3.00 -2.86 -11.34
N ARG A 32 -2.47 -1.83 -10.68
CA ARG A 32 -1.06 -1.79 -10.30
C ARG A 32 -0.75 -2.75 -9.15
N VAL A 33 -1.67 -2.97 -8.21
CA VAL A 33 -1.51 -4.01 -7.18
C VAL A 33 -1.43 -5.39 -7.82
N LYS A 34 -2.30 -5.70 -8.80
CA LYS A 34 -2.25 -6.97 -9.55
C LYS A 34 -0.90 -7.16 -10.24
N LYS A 35 -0.39 -6.11 -10.89
CA LYS A 35 0.94 -6.13 -11.53
C LYS A 35 2.07 -6.34 -10.53
N ILE A 36 1.99 -5.75 -9.33
CA ILE A 36 2.97 -5.99 -8.26
C ILE A 36 2.88 -7.43 -7.79
N ALA A 37 1.66 -7.97 -7.61
CA ALA A 37 1.44 -9.35 -7.16
C ALA A 37 2.08 -10.39 -8.09
N GLU A 38 2.08 -10.15 -9.41
CA GLU A 38 2.76 -11.00 -10.41
C GLU A 38 4.29 -11.08 -10.21
N MET A 39 4.88 -10.12 -9.49
CA MET A 39 6.32 -10.08 -9.20
C MET A 39 6.69 -10.72 -7.86
N LEU A 40 5.70 -11.07 -7.04
CA LEU A 40 5.92 -11.64 -5.71
C LEU A 40 5.88 -13.17 -5.77
N SER A 41 6.79 -13.83 -5.05
CA SER A 41 6.64 -15.24 -4.69
C SER A 41 5.62 -15.40 -3.57
N ASP A 42 4.92 -16.53 -3.56
CA ASP A 42 3.92 -16.89 -2.54
C ASP A 42 2.86 -15.80 -2.29
N ALA A 43 2.52 -15.07 -3.36
CA ALA A 43 1.52 -14.01 -3.31
C ALA A 43 0.14 -14.56 -2.94
N ARG A 44 -0.45 -14.02 -1.87
CA ARG A 44 -1.84 -14.30 -1.46
C ARG A 44 -2.66 -13.03 -1.44
N VAL A 45 -3.90 -13.13 -1.90
CA VAL A 45 -4.89 -12.07 -1.73
C VAL A 45 -5.39 -12.10 -0.29
N VAL A 46 -5.12 -11.04 0.47
CA VAL A 46 -5.60 -10.86 1.85
C VAL A 46 -7.04 -10.39 1.85
N HIS A 47 -7.34 -9.44 0.95
CA HIS A 47 -8.63 -8.81 0.81
C HIS A 47 -8.84 -8.33 -0.63
N ASP A 48 -10.04 -8.55 -1.16
CA ASP A 48 -10.49 -8.02 -2.44
C ASP A 48 -11.90 -7.43 -2.27
N GLY A 49 -11.95 -6.26 -1.64
CA GLY A 49 -13.20 -5.53 -1.38
C GLY A 49 -13.11 -4.11 -1.93
N ARG A 50 -13.18 -3.11 -1.04
CA ARG A 50 -13.01 -1.70 -1.44
C ARG A 50 -11.60 -1.46 -1.97
N PHE A 51 -10.62 -2.01 -1.26
CA PHE A 51 -9.21 -2.01 -1.65
C PHE A 51 -8.76 -3.45 -1.88
N LEU A 52 -7.84 -3.65 -2.81
CA LEU A 52 -7.14 -4.91 -3.03
C LEU A 52 -5.85 -4.89 -2.21
N LEU A 53 -5.72 -5.83 -1.28
CA LEU A 53 -4.50 -6.06 -0.50
C LEU A 53 -3.95 -7.45 -0.83
N VAL A 54 -2.69 -7.48 -1.23
CA VAL A 54 -1.90 -8.69 -1.47
C VAL A 54 -0.68 -8.66 -0.57
N THR A 55 -0.27 -9.83 -0.09
CA THR A 55 0.99 -10.02 0.63
C THR A 55 1.72 -11.21 0.03
N GLY A 56 3.04 -11.13 -0.10
CA GLY A 56 3.91 -12.18 -0.58
C GLY A 56 5.35 -11.84 -0.27
N GLU A 57 6.28 -12.37 -1.05
CA GLU A 57 7.71 -12.11 -0.88
C GLU A 57 8.34 -11.61 -2.18
N TYR A 58 9.32 -10.72 -2.06
CA TYR A 58 10.18 -10.30 -3.16
C TYR A 58 11.63 -10.55 -2.76
N GLU A 59 12.32 -11.43 -3.46
CA GLU A 59 13.71 -11.83 -3.14
C GLU A 59 13.90 -12.26 -1.67
N GLY A 60 12.92 -13.00 -1.13
CA GLY A 60 12.91 -13.48 0.27
C GLY A 60 12.54 -12.41 1.31
N VAL A 61 12.11 -11.22 0.87
CA VAL A 61 11.66 -10.13 1.73
C VAL A 61 10.13 -10.07 1.72
N PRO A 62 9.44 -10.16 2.87
CA PRO A 62 7.99 -9.98 2.93
C PRO A 62 7.57 -8.58 2.49
N VAL A 63 6.64 -8.52 1.53
CA VAL A 63 6.11 -7.28 0.95
C VAL A 63 4.59 -7.37 0.83
N SER A 64 3.92 -6.30 1.22
CA SER A 64 2.49 -6.11 0.97
C SER A 64 2.26 -5.03 -0.09
N ALA A 65 1.19 -5.16 -0.86
CA ALA A 65 0.73 -4.17 -1.82
C ALA A 65 -0.75 -3.91 -1.63
N VAL A 66 -1.13 -2.65 -1.43
CA VAL A 66 -2.53 -2.23 -1.23
C VAL A 66 -2.86 -1.00 -2.04
N ASP A 67 -3.96 -1.01 -2.80
CA ASP A 67 -4.37 0.20 -3.50
C ASP A 67 -5.02 1.20 -2.55
N THR A 68 -4.79 2.49 -2.79
CA THR A 68 -5.34 3.57 -1.95
C THR A 68 -6.49 4.32 -2.60
N GLY A 69 -6.85 3.98 -3.84
CA GLY A 69 -7.67 4.85 -4.69
C GLY A 69 -7.05 6.23 -4.97
N ILE A 70 -7.90 7.13 -5.47
CA ILE A 70 -7.56 8.52 -5.80
C ILE A 70 -7.93 9.44 -4.63
N GLY A 71 -6.98 10.31 -4.27
CA GLY A 71 -7.20 11.39 -3.31
C GLY A 71 -6.64 11.12 -1.91
N PRO A 72 -6.43 12.19 -1.12
CA PRO A 72 -5.82 12.09 0.20
C PRO A 72 -6.72 11.39 1.21
N SER A 73 -8.04 11.54 1.13
CA SER A 73 -8.98 10.96 2.10
C SER A 73 -8.96 9.43 2.10
N SER A 74 -8.95 8.80 0.92
CA SER A 74 -8.88 7.35 0.80
C SER A 74 -7.49 6.83 1.20
N ALA A 75 -6.43 7.53 0.81
CA ALA A 75 -5.07 7.19 1.20
C ALA A 75 -4.87 7.28 2.73
N ALA A 76 -5.42 8.29 3.39
CA ALA A 76 -5.33 8.44 4.84
C ALA A 76 -5.98 7.28 5.60
N ILE A 77 -7.13 6.78 5.10
CA ILE A 77 -7.79 5.58 5.66
C ILE A 77 -6.88 4.36 5.53
N VAL A 78 -6.37 4.09 4.32
CA VAL A 78 -5.52 2.91 4.07
C VAL A 78 -4.22 2.98 4.85
N VAL A 79 -3.54 4.12 4.89
CA VAL A 79 -2.32 4.31 5.69
C VAL A 79 -2.60 4.03 7.16
N ARG A 80 -3.71 4.57 7.71
CA ARG A 80 -4.04 4.37 9.12
C ARG A 80 -4.31 2.91 9.44
N GLU A 81 -5.04 2.19 8.58
CA GLU A 81 -5.35 0.78 8.81
C GLU A 81 -4.12 -0.12 8.59
N VAL A 82 -3.25 0.19 7.62
CA VAL A 82 -1.97 -0.50 7.45
C VAL A 82 -1.12 -0.37 8.71
N LEU A 83 -0.97 0.84 9.26
CA LEU A 83 -0.19 1.05 10.49
C LEU A 83 -0.81 0.34 11.70
N GLU A 84 -2.13 0.20 11.75
CA GLU A 84 -2.83 -0.55 12.80
C GLU A 84 -2.65 -2.07 12.68
N ALA A 85 -2.42 -2.58 11.47
CA ALA A 85 -2.20 -4.01 11.22
C ALA A 85 -0.78 -4.47 11.60
N LEU A 86 0.16 -3.52 11.71
CA LEU A 86 1.57 -3.79 11.94
C LEU A 86 1.90 -3.79 13.43
N ASP A 87 2.69 -4.77 13.86
CA ASP A 87 3.36 -4.72 15.15
C ASP A 87 4.61 -3.83 15.05
N LEU A 88 4.45 -2.55 15.36
CA LEU A 88 5.54 -1.57 15.35
C LEU A 88 6.51 -1.75 16.54
N SER A 89 6.24 -2.66 17.48
CA SER A 89 7.22 -3.01 18.51
C SER A 89 8.33 -3.93 17.97
N ALA A 90 8.05 -4.65 16.88
CA ALA A 90 9.00 -5.55 16.22
C ALA A 90 9.94 -4.83 15.23
N GLY A 91 9.69 -3.56 14.91
CA GLY A 91 10.55 -2.74 14.07
C GLY A 91 9.80 -1.69 13.23
N ASP A 92 10.53 -1.06 12.32
CA ASP A 92 10.02 0.03 11.49
C ASP A 92 9.12 -0.46 10.35
N ALA A 93 8.14 0.39 10.01
CA ALA A 93 7.32 0.25 8.82
C ALA A 93 7.84 1.15 7.69
N VAL A 94 7.92 0.60 6.48
CA VAL A 94 8.31 1.32 5.26
C VAL A 94 7.14 1.34 4.30
N LEU A 95 6.62 2.53 4.03
CA LEU A 95 5.48 2.76 3.14
C LEU A 95 5.94 3.55 1.92
N ILE A 96 5.80 2.98 0.72
CA ILE A 96 6.18 3.63 -0.54
C ILE A 96 4.95 3.74 -1.43
N ARG A 97 4.71 4.92 -2.01
CA ARG A 97 3.60 5.18 -2.93
C ARG A 97 4.07 5.23 -4.40
N PRO A 98 4.09 4.10 -5.13
CA PRO A 98 4.34 4.12 -6.56
C PRO A 98 3.12 4.68 -7.30
N GLY A 99 3.26 5.92 -7.77
CA GLY A 99 2.21 6.72 -8.38
C GLY A 99 2.49 7.12 -9.83
N THR A 100 1.67 8.03 -10.31
CA THR A 100 1.88 8.79 -11.55
C THR A 100 1.70 10.26 -11.20
N CYS A 101 2.44 11.16 -11.85
CA CYS A 101 2.30 12.60 -11.65
C CYS A 101 2.54 13.33 -12.97
N GLY A 102 2.07 14.58 -13.04
CA GLY A 102 2.58 15.54 -14.02
C GLY A 102 3.78 16.28 -13.43
N SER A 103 4.65 16.81 -14.29
CA SER A 103 5.78 17.64 -13.87
C SER A 103 5.52 19.12 -14.13
N LEU A 104 5.97 19.95 -13.20
CA LEU A 104 6.11 21.41 -13.39
C LEU A 104 7.53 21.79 -13.83
N GLN A 105 8.48 20.87 -13.69
CA GLN A 105 9.88 21.11 -14.05
C GLN A 105 10.08 20.82 -15.55
N PRO A 106 10.65 21.76 -16.33
CA PRO A 106 10.74 21.64 -17.77
C PRO A 106 11.70 20.55 -18.26
N TRP A 107 12.58 20.05 -17.40
CA TRP A 107 13.54 18.97 -17.73
C TRP A 107 13.03 17.55 -17.42
N VAL A 108 11.84 17.41 -16.87
CA VAL A 108 11.23 16.10 -16.57
C VAL A 108 10.25 15.75 -17.67
N HIS A 109 10.46 14.62 -18.32
CA HIS A 109 9.73 14.15 -19.49
C HIS A 109 8.76 13.02 -19.15
N VAL A 110 7.85 12.71 -20.08
CA VAL A 110 6.95 11.56 -19.95
C VAL A 110 7.77 10.27 -19.91
N GLY A 111 7.56 9.48 -18.86
CA GLY A 111 8.29 8.22 -18.63
C GLY A 111 9.41 8.33 -17.60
N ASP A 112 9.83 9.56 -17.24
CA ASP A 112 10.83 9.76 -16.20
C ASP A 112 10.31 9.34 -14.82
N LEU A 113 11.20 8.78 -14.01
CA LEU A 113 10.93 8.45 -12.60
C LEU A 113 11.27 9.64 -11.72
N VAL A 114 10.34 10.05 -10.87
CA VAL A 114 10.52 11.13 -9.90
C VAL A 114 10.39 10.58 -8.49
N VAL A 115 11.37 10.85 -7.64
CA VAL A 115 11.32 10.60 -6.20
C VAL A 115 11.01 11.92 -5.50
N SER A 116 9.83 12.00 -4.88
CA SER A 116 9.43 13.18 -4.13
C SER A 116 10.20 13.26 -2.81
N THR A 117 10.81 14.41 -2.55
CA THR A 117 11.44 14.74 -1.26
C THR A 117 10.54 15.60 -0.36
N GLY A 118 9.35 15.96 -0.85
CA GLY A 118 8.41 16.84 -0.18
C GLY A 118 7.13 17.05 -0.98
N VAL A 119 6.07 17.51 -0.31
CA VAL A 119 4.75 17.81 -0.89
C VAL A 119 4.29 19.20 -0.48
N VAL A 120 3.49 19.84 -1.32
CA VAL A 120 2.83 21.12 -1.02
C VAL A 120 1.42 20.81 -0.51
N ALA A 121 1.04 21.42 0.63
CA ALA A 121 -0.26 21.25 1.28
C ALA A 121 -1.22 22.39 0.93
#